data_AF-A0A946EJ98-F1
#
_entry.id   AF-A0A946EJ98-F1
#
_cell.length_a   1.000
_cell.length_b   1.000
_cell.length_c   1.000
_cell.angle_alpha   90.00
_cell.angle_beta   90.00
_cell.angle_gamma   90.00
#
_symmetry.space_group_name_H-M   'P 1'
#
loop_
_entity.id
_entity.type
_entity.pdbx_description
1 polymer ?
#
loop_
_entity_poly.entity_id
_entity_poly.type
_entity_poly.pdbx_seq_one_letter_code
_entity_poly.pdbx_strand_id
1 'polypeptide(L)'
;MSTDWQAKYKAEVDKRVKSHELWKEQYQNISEILSLTQKENEILKKKVHGDNFLIIDILSRLVSVIELEAGYPNGYSLQIADHALILAYSLGFNRKEAYDIYIAAMMHNVAVLISSRSVANRIIDELSKEDKDVVHAAPTVAANILNSLPTLEASATLVLSCREKIDGSGYPNRSLGAKIPRGSQLISIVLDYYEILFGYYRLEKVPPEQAANHMRKGRDSAYDRSILDKFLVIMACEYNQASRLEVKCRANMLKPDMVLSRSLTSVGGSVLLPQEHLLTKENIENLQKIEEESVDSFLIFIKKDKL
;
A
#
# COMPACT_ATOMS: atom_id res chain seq x y z
N MET A 1 -2.79 -50.30 -31.25
CA MET A 1 -2.09 -49.04 -30.90
C MET A 1 -3.07 -48.00 -30.35
N SER A 2 -3.66 -48.19 -29.15
CA SER A 2 -4.64 -47.23 -28.57
C SER A 2 -4.57 -47.08 -27.04
N THR A 3 -3.51 -47.57 -26.38
CA THR A 3 -3.41 -47.62 -24.91
C THR A 3 -2.53 -46.53 -24.29
N ASP A 4 -1.65 -45.89 -25.07
CA ASP A 4 -0.62 -44.99 -24.55
C ASP A 4 -1.13 -43.58 -24.20
N TRP A 5 -2.14 -43.09 -24.93
CA TRP A 5 -2.69 -41.73 -24.69
C TRP A 5 -3.61 -41.68 -23.46
N GLN A 6 -4.36 -42.74 -23.18
CA GLN A 6 -5.24 -42.83 -22.02
C GLN A 6 -4.45 -42.88 -20.71
N ALA A 7 -3.33 -43.61 -20.71
CA ALA A 7 -2.42 -43.68 -19.57
C ALA A 7 -1.74 -42.32 -19.31
N LYS A 8 -1.28 -41.63 -20.36
CA LYS A 8 -0.72 -40.27 -20.24
C LYS A 8 -1.75 -39.26 -19.76
N TYR A 9 -2.97 -39.29 -20.30
CA TYR A 9 -4.05 -38.39 -19.88
C TYR A 9 -4.44 -38.59 -18.41
N LYS A 10 -4.58 -39.85 -17.98
CA LYS A 10 -4.89 -40.18 -16.58
C LYS A 10 -3.77 -39.74 -15.64
N ALA A 11 -2.51 -39.94 -16.00
CA ALA A 11 -1.36 -39.46 -15.21
C ALA A 11 -1.32 -37.93 -15.10
N GLU A 12 -1.69 -37.20 -16.17
CA GLU A 12 -1.78 -35.74 -16.18
C GLU A 12 -2.90 -35.22 -15.26
N VAL A 13 -4.05 -35.89 -15.29
CA VAL A 13 -5.22 -35.60 -14.44
C VAL A 13 -4.89 -35.89 -12.97
N ASP A 14 -4.28 -37.04 -12.67
CA ASP A 14 -3.90 -37.41 -11.30
C ASP A 14 -2.84 -36.45 -10.73
N LYS A 15 -1.90 -35.97 -11.56
CA LYS A 15 -0.94 -34.91 -11.17
C LYS A 15 -1.65 -33.60 -10.83
N ARG A 16 -2.67 -33.21 -11.60
CA ARG A 16 -3.46 -32.00 -11.35
C ARG A 16 -4.30 -32.13 -10.09
N VAL A 17 -4.92 -33.29 -9.84
CA VAL A 17 -5.71 -33.57 -8.63
C VAL A 17 -4.82 -33.52 -7.39
N LYS A 18 -3.65 -34.19 -7.40
CA LYS A 18 -2.69 -34.13 -6.29
C LYS A 18 -2.17 -32.73 -6.02
N SER A 19 -1.83 -31.97 -7.06
CA SER A 19 -1.46 -30.55 -6.91
C SER A 19 -2.60 -29.71 -6.33
N HIS A 20 -3.85 -30.03 -6.66
CA HIS A 20 -5.03 -29.32 -6.15
C HIS A 20 -5.34 -29.65 -4.68
N GLU A 21 -5.11 -30.89 -4.24
CA GLU A 21 -5.23 -31.29 -2.83
C GLU A 21 -4.11 -30.70 -1.97
N LEU A 22 -2.86 -30.71 -2.46
CA LEU A 22 -1.74 -30.02 -1.80
C LEU A 22 -2.02 -28.51 -1.69
N TRP A 23 -2.63 -27.93 -2.73
CA TRP A 23 -3.04 -26.53 -2.73
C TRP A 23 -4.14 -26.26 -1.70
N LYS A 24 -5.13 -27.16 -1.52
CA LYS A 24 -6.17 -27.05 -0.49
C LYS A 24 -5.62 -27.12 0.94
N GLU A 25 -4.63 -27.98 1.17
CA GLU A 25 -4.00 -28.12 2.49
C GLU A 25 -3.12 -26.91 2.84
N GLN A 26 -2.35 -26.42 1.87
CA GLN A 26 -1.65 -25.13 1.98
C GLN A 26 -2.65 -23.96 2.17
N TYR A 27 -3.82 -24.01 1.53
CA TYR A 27 -4.86 -22.99 1.59
C TYR A 27 -5.52 -22.88 2.97
N GLN A 28 -5.78 -23.99 3.66
CA GLN A 28 -6.33 -23.99 5.03
C GLN A 28 -5.34 -23.36 6.02
N ASN A 29 -4.07 -23.78 5.98
CA ASN A 29 -3.01 -23.18 6.79
C ASN A 29 -2.85 -21.67 6.55
N ILE A 30 -2.97 -21.24 5.28
CA ILE A 30 -2.88 -19.83 4.91
C ILE A 30 -4.09 -19.03 5.40
N SER A 31 -5.32 -19.55 5.35
CA SER A 31 -6.51 -18.85 5.85
C SER A 31 -6.47 -18.54 7.35
N GLU A 32 -5.85 -19.44 8.13
CA GLU A 32 -5.67 -19.27 9.56
C GLU A 32 -4.64 -18.17 9.86
N ILE A 33 -3.49 -18.19 9.17
CA ILE A 33 -2.43 -17.15 9.24
C ILE A 33 -2.98 -15.75 8.89
N LEU A 34 -3.92 -15.65 7.95
CA LEU A 34 -4.47 -14.39 7.47
C LEU A 34 -5.47 -13.77 8.46
N SER A 35 -6.31 -14.58 9.10
CA SER A 35 -7.17 -14.14 10.21
C SER A 35 -6.35 -13.72 11.43
N LEU A 36 -5.22 -14.40 11.65
CA LEU A 36 -4.24 -14.04 12.66
C LEU A 36 -3.58 -12.70 12.30
N THR A 37 -3.24 -12.45 11.03
CA THR A 37 -2.58 -11.21 10.60
C THR A 37 -3.49 -9.99 10.77
N GLN A 38 -4.77 -10.05 10.38
CA GLN A 38 -5.72 -8.93 10.56
C GLN A 38 -6.02 -8.66 12.04
N LYS A 39 -6.21 -9.72 12.82
CA LYS A 39 -6.42 -9.62 14.27
C LYS A 39 -5.16 -9.14 14.98
N GLU A 40 -3.99 -9.59 14.55
CA GLU A 40 -2.69 -9.09 14.97
C GLU A 40 -2.56 -7.62 14.60
N ASN A 41 -2.85 -7.18 13.38
CA ASN A 41 -2.77 -5.78 12.97
C ASN A 41 -3.61 -4.87 13.86
N GLU A 42 -4.84 -5.26 14.19
CA GLU A 42 -5.69 -4.53 15.15
C GLU A 42 -5.10 -4.54 16.57
N ILE A 43 -4.50 -5.65 17.00
CA ILE A 43 -3.79 -5.75 18.28
C ILE A 43 -2.52 -4.89 18.29
N LEU A 44 -1.76 -4.85 17.19
CA LEU A 44 -0.56 -4.06 17.00
C LEU A 44 -0.91 -2.57 17.01
N LYS A 45 -1.97 -2.19 16.29
CA LYS A 45 -2.54 -0.84 16.33
C LYS A 45 -2.96 -0.48 17.74
N LYS A 46 -3.76 -1.30 18.43
CA LYS A 46 -4.16 -1.03 19.83
C LYS A 46 -2.96 -0.93 20.78
N LYS A 47 -1.95 -1.77 20.60
CA LYS A 47 -0.70 -1.69 21.38
C LYS A 47 -0.02 -0.35 21.17
N VAL A 48 0.11 0.12 19.93
CA VAL A 48 0.77 1.40 19.60
C VAL A 48 -0.07 2.60 20.01
N HIS A 49 -1.38 2.55 19.76
CA HIS A 49 -2.29 3.64 19.99
C HIS A 49 -2.66 3.81 21.46
N GLY A 50 -2.62 2.77 22.30
CA GLY A 50 -3.16 2.80 23.67
C GLY A 50 -2.89 4.09 24.45
N ASP A 51 -1.62 4.45 24.64
CA ASP A 51 -1.25 5.63 25.44
C ASP A 51 -1.19 6.93 24.61
N ASN A 52 -1.09 6.81 23.27
CA ASN A 52 -0.85 7.92 22.34
C ASN A 52 -2.04 8.20 21.41
N PHE A 53 -3.22 7.62 21.68
CA PHE A 53 -4.36 7.59 20.77
C PHE A 53 -4.79 8.99 20.32
N LEU A 54 -4.90 9.92 21.28
CA LEU A 54 -5.31 11.29 20.99
C LEU A 54 -4.31 12.00 20.08
N ILE A 55 -3.01 11.82 20.32
CA ILE A 55 -1.95 12.44 19.51
C ILE A 55 -1.99 11.86 18.09
N ILE A 56 -2.09 10.53 17.97
CA ILE A 56 -2.17 9.87 16.67
C ILE A 56 -3.42 10.32 15.89
N ASP A 57 -4.59 10.38 16.53
CA ASP A 57 -5.82 10.83 15.88
C ASP A 57 -5.67 12.27 15.37
N ILE A 58 -5.18 13.21 16.20
CA ILE A 58 -4.95 14.59 15.79
C ILE A 58 -3.97 14.67 14.61
N LEU A 59 -2.82 13.99 14.70
CA LEU A 59 -1.82 13.98 13.61
C LEU A 59 -2.40 13.38 12.33
N SER A 60 -3.16 12.28 12.43
CA SER A 60 -3.81 11.66 11.27
C SER A 60 -4.77 12.61 10.56
N ARG A 61 -5.55 13.40 11.31
CA ARG A 61 -6.49 14.38 10.74
C ARG A 61 -5.75 15.51 10.05
N LEU A 62 -4.65 15.99 10.63
CA LEU A 62 -3.80 16.99 10.00
C LEU A 62 -3.23 16.45 8.68
N VAL A 63 -2.70 15.23 8.68
CA VAL A 63 -2.19 14.58 7.46
C VAL A 63 -3.26 14.44 6.40
N SER A 64 -4.49 14.03 6.75
CA SER A 64 -5.60 13.95 5.79
C SER A 64 -5.92 15.30 5.15
N VAL A 65 -5.85 16.40 5.90
CA VAL A 65 -6.05 17.76 5.35
C VAL A 65 -4.91 18.14 4.39
N ILE A 66 -3.67 17.84 4.75
CA ILE A 66 -2.49 18.10 3.91
C ILE A 66 -2.59 17.33 2.59
N GLU A 67 -2.97 16.04 2.65
CA GLU A 67 -3.14 15.19 1.48
C GLU A 67 -4.21 15.74 0.53
N LEU A 68 -5.35 16.18 1.09
CA LEU A 68 -6.45 16.76 0.32
C LEU A 68 -6.00 18.00 -0.47
N GLU A 69 -5.30 18.92 0.20
CA GLU A 69 -4.78 20.15 -0.45
C GLU A 69 -3.72 19.82 -1.51
N ALA A 70 -2.85 18.86 -1.23
CA ALA A 70 -1.80 18.43 -2.14
C ALA A 70 -2.30 17.59 -3.33
N GLY A 71 -3.53 17.07 -3.27
CA GLY A 71 -4.10 16.19 -4.28
C GLY A 71 -3.67 14.72 -4.17
N TYR A 72 -3.18 14.30 -3.00
CA TYR A 72 -2.96 12.88 -2.70
C TYR A 72 -4.29 12.17 -2.41
N PRO A 73 -4.40 10.86 -2.66
CA PRO A 73 -5.55 10.08 -2.20
C PRO A 73 -5.68 10.16 -0.68
N ASN A 74 -6.91 10.38 -0.18
CA ASN A 74 -7.15 10.43 1.25
C ASN A 74 -6.73 9.12 1.94
N GLY A 75 -5.93 9.23 3.00
CA GLY A 75 -5.45 8.08 3.78
C GLY A 75 -4.22 7.41 3.17
N TYR A 76 -3.58 8.02 2.17
CA TYR A 76 -2.36 7.51 1.54
C TYR A 76 -1.25 7.25 2.57
N SER A 77 -0.92 8.26 3.37
CA SER A 77 0.13 8.20 4.38
C SER A 77 -0.24 7.27 5.54
N LEU A 78 -1.53 7.13 5.86
CA LEU A 78 -2.00 6.18 6.86
C LEU A 78 -1.82 4.73 6.41
N GLN A 79 -2.11 4.43 5.14
CA GLN A 79 -1.87 3.09 4.58
C GLN A 79 -0.37 2.72 4.62
N ILE A 80 0.50 3.68 4.26
CA ILE A 80 1.95 3.52 4.38
C ILE A 80 2.35 3.28 5.83
N ALA A 81 1.82 4.07 6.77
CA ALA A 81 2.13 3.93 8.19
C ALA A 81 1.69 2.57 8.75
N ASP A 82 0.50 2.11 8.39
CA ASP A 82 -0.02 0.80 8.77
C ASP A 82 0.90 -0.32 8.29
N HIS A 83 1.29 -0.32 7.01
CA HIS A 83 2.18 -1.35 6.48
C HIS A 83 3.59 -1.27 7.06
N ALA A 84 4.08 -0.06 7.32
CA ALA A 84 5.35 0.13 8.01
C ALA A 84 5.31 -0.44 9.43
N LEU A 85 4.20 -0.28 10.14
CA LEU A 85 4.03 -0.82 11.49
C LEU A 85 4.01 -2.35 11.51
N ILE A 86 3.26 -2.96 10.59
CA ILE A 86 3.18 -4.42 10.44
C ILE A 86 4.57 -4.97 10.14
N LEU A 87 5.26 -4.36 9.17
CA LEU A 87 6.61 -4.75 8.80
C LEU A 87 7.58 -4.60 9.98
N ALA A 88 7.48 -3.53 10.77
CA ALA A 88 8.33 -3.30 11.94
C ALA A 88 8.15 -4.41 12.98
N TYR A 89 6.92 -4.73 13.37
CA TYR A 89 6.68 -5.84 14.30
C TYR A 89 7.16 -7.18 13.74
N SER A 90 6.94 -7.43 12.44
CA SER A 90 7.43 -8.64 11.79
C SER A 90 8.95 -8.75 11.85
N LEU A 91 9.68 -7.64 11.85
CA LEU A 91 11.14 -7.58 11.91
C LEU A 91 11.68 -7.56 13.36
N GLY A 92 10.81 -7.64 14.36
CA GLY A 92 11.18 -7.72 15.78
C GLY A 92 11.45 -6.39 16.46
N PHE A 93 11.03 -5.27 15.87
CA PHE A 93 11.08 -3.97 16.55
C PHE A 93 10.18 -3.98 17.78
N ASN A 94 10.63 -3.33 18.86
CA ASN A 94 9.83 -3.22 20.07
C ASN A 94 8.69 -2.19 19.91
N ARG A 95 7.78 -2.11 20.89
CA ARG A 95 6.61 -1.22 20.84
C ARG A 95 6.98 0.25 20.60
N LYS A 96 8.04 0.74 21.25
CA LYS A 96 8.46 2.15 21.12
C LYS A 96 9.04 2.41 19.73
N GLU A 97 9.93 1.55 19.26
CA GLU A 97 10.52 1.67 17.92
C GLU A 97 9.45 1.58 16.82
N ALA A 98 8.50 0.65 16.96
CA ALA A 98 7.39 0.51 16.03
C ALA A 98 6.46 1.75 16.04
N TYR A 99 6.23 2.35 17.20
CA TYR A 99 5.53 3.64 17.30
C TYR A 99 6.29 4.75 16.58
N ASP A 100 7.61 4.87 16.79
CA ASP A 100 8.44 5.88 16.14
C ASP A 100 8.46 5.70 14.60
N ILE A 101 8.50 4.45 14.11
CA ILE A 101 8.39 4.11 12.69
C ILE A 101 7.01 4.50 12.13
N TYR A 102 5.94 4.19 12.86
CA TYR A 102 4.58 4.50 12.45
C TYR A 102 4.36 6.01 12.30
N ILE A 103 4.79 6.81 13.29
CA ILE A 103 4.68 8.27 13.21
C ILE A 103 5.54 8.82 12.06
N ALA A 104 6.78 8.36 11.91
CA ALA A 104 7.65 8.80 10.82
C ALA A 104 7.07 8.49 9.44
N ALA A 105 6.49 7.31 9.27
CA ALA A 105 5.82 6.91 8.04
C ALA A 105 4.55 7.73 7.79
N MET A 106 3.71 7.97 8.80
CA MET A 106 2.50 8.79 8.68
C MET A 106 2.82 10.24 8.31
N MET A 107 3.90 10.79 8.86
CA MET A 107 4.27 12.20 8.72
C MET A 107 5.22 12.47 7.54
N HIS A 108 5.58 11.47 6.74
CA HIS A 108 6.57 11.61 5.66
C HIS A 108 6.24 12.72 4.65
N ASN A 109 4.94 12.91 4.37
CA ASN A 109 4.44 13.90 3.42
C ASN A 109 4.00 15.22 4.08
N VAL A 110 4.27 15.45 5.37
CA VAL A 110 3.91 16.73 6.02
C VAL A 110 4.60 17.93 5.36
N ALA A 111 5.77 17.70 4.74
CA ALA A 111 6.51 18.71 4.00
C ALA A 111 5.90 19.05 2.63
N VAL A 112 4.87 18.34 2.17
CA VAL A 112 4.20 18.70 0.91
C VAL A 112 3.52 20.08 1.01
N LEU A 113 3.22 20.55 2.22
CA LEU A 113 2.71 21.90 2.50
C LEU A 113 3.55 23.05 1.94
N ILE A 114 4.87 22.84 1.78
CA ILE A 114 5.78 23.87 1.27
C ILE A 114 6.05 23.71 -0.24
N SER A 115 5.53 22.65 -0.86
CA SER A 115 5.66 22.40 -2.30
C SER A 115 4.39 22.86 -3.02
N SER A 116 4.52 23.39 -4.23
CA SER A 116 3.35 23.69 -5.04
C SER A 116 2.67 22.40 -5.53
N ARG A 117 1.36 22.46 -5.76
CA ARG A 117 0.59 21.33 -6.32
C ARG A 117 1.15 20.82 -7.66
N SER A 118 1.85 21.67 -8.39
CA SER A 118 2.52 21.34 -9.65
C SER A 118 3.75 20.42 -9.47
N VAL A 119 4.32 20.32 -8.27
CA VAL A 119 5.46 19.45 -7.96
C VAL A 119 4.98 18.11 -7.39
N ALA A 120 3.96 18.14 -6.52
CA ALA A 120 3.49 16.98 -5.77
C ALA A 120 2.95 15.81 -6.61
N ASN A 121 2.45 16.07 -7.83
CA ASN A 121 1.76 15.09 -8.68
C ASN A 121 2.49 14.80 -10.01
N ARG A 122 3.77 15.15 -10.12
CA ARG A 122 4.56 14.94 -11.34
C ARG A 122 5.61 13.85 -11.13
N ILE A 123 6.00 13.20 -12.24
CA ILE A 123 7.12 12.27 -12.21
C ILE A 123 8.38 13.04 -11.85
N ILE A 124 9.12 12.54 -10.87
CA ILE A 124 10.37 13.16 -10.40
C ILE A 124 11.32 13.45 -11.57
N ASP A 125 11.46 12.54 -12.53
CA ASP A 125 12.37 12.71 -13.67
C ASP A 125 12.00 13.89 -14.58
N GLU A 126 10.71 14.25 -14.68
CA GLU A 126 10.19 15.35 -15.48
C GLU A 126 10.21 16.71 -14.76
N LEU A 127 10.57 16.72 -13.48
CA LEU A 127 10.68 17.94 -12.69
C LEU A 127 11.89 18.77 -13.13
N SER A 128 11.72 20.10 -13.03
CA SER A 128 12.84 21.02 -13.13
C SER A 128 13.87 20.75 -12.03
N LYS A 129 15.08 21.29 -12.18
CA LYS A 129 16.11 21.11 -11.14
C LYS A 129 15.65 21.73 -9.82
N GLU A 130 15.03 22.90 -9.90
CA GLU A 130 14.49 23.64 -8.77
C GLU A 130 13.40 22.83 -8.05
N ASP A 131 12.48 22.21 -8.81
CA ASP A 131 11.43 21.36 -8.25
C ASP A 131 12.01 20.08 -7.62
N LYS A 132 13.05 19.49 -8.21
CA LYS A 132 13.77 18.34 -7.63
C LYS A 132 14.43 18.71 -6.31
N ASP A 133 15.02 19.90 -6.20
CA ASP A 133 15.62 20.38 -4.96
C ASP A 133 14.56 20.54 -3.85
N VAL A 134 13.35 20.99 -4.19
CA VAL A 134 12.22 21.05 -3.24
C VAL A 134 11.81 19.65 -2.77
N VAL A 135 11.67 18.69 -3.69
CA VAL A 135 11.32 17.30 -3.35
C VAL A 135 12.41 16.65 -2.48
N HIS A 136 13.68 16.87 -2.81
CA HIS A 136 14.79 16.33 -2.03
C HIS A 136 14.94 16.97 -0.65
N ALA A 137 14.47 18.21 -0.46
CA ALA A 137 14.44 18.88 0.84
C ALA A 137 13.28 18.42 1.74
N ALA A 138 12.24 17.77 1.18
CA ALA A 138 11.04 17.39 1.93
C ALA A 138 11.31 16.53 3.18
N PRO A 139 12.20 15.50 3.15
CA PRO A 139 12.53 14.73 4.35
C PRO A 139 13.13 15.60 5.47
N THR A 140 13.98 16.58 5.11
CA THR A 140 14.59 17.52 6.06
C THR A 140 13.54 18.41 6.71
N VAL A 141 12.58 18.90 5.92
CA VAL A 141 11.50 19.74 6.44
C VAL A 141 10.56 18.94 7.34
N ALA A 142 10.20 17.72 6.96
CA ALA A 142 9.40 16.83 7.80
C ALA A 142 10.12 16.54 9.12
N ALA A 143 11.42 16.25 9.09
CA ALA A 143 12.23 16.03 10.28
C ALA A 143 12.28 17.26 11.18
N ASN A 144 12.43 18.47 10.63
CA ASN A 144 12.41 19.71 11.41
C ASN A 144 11.07 19.96 12.10
N ILE A 145 9.95 19.68 11.41
CA ILE A 145 8.61 19.78 12.01
C ILE A 145 8.48 18.80 13.18
N LEU A 146 8.89 17.54 13.00
CA LEU A 146 8.81 16.54 14.07
C LEU A 146 9.76 16.86 15.25
N ASN A 147 10.96 17.35 14.97
CA ASN A 147 11.95 17.72 16.00
C ASN A 147 11.49 18.90 16.88
N SER A 148 10.50 19.68 16.45
CA SER A 148 9.90 20.71 17.30
C SER A 148 9.14 20.13 18.51
N LEU A 149 8.83 18.82 18.46
CA LEU A 149 8.16 18.08 19.52
C LEU A 149 9.17 17.10 20.16
N PRO A 150 9.59 17.30 21.42
CA PRO A 150 10.58 16.45 22.08
C PRO A 150 10.22 14.96 22.09
N THR A 151 8.94 14.63 22.09
CA THR A 151 8.45 13.24 22.09
C THR A 151 8.62 12.53 20.74
N LEU A 152 8.94 13.26 19.66
CA LEU A 152 9.00 12.73 18.29
C LEU A 152 10.41 12.78 17.68
N GLU A 153 11.46 13.06 18.44
CA GLU A 153 12.85 13.15 17.95
C GLU A 153 13.32 11.88 17.24
N ALA A 154 12.94 10.71 17.76
CA ALA A 154 13.23 9.43 17.11
C ALA A 154 12.48 9.29 15.77
N SER A 155 11.22 9.73 15.71
CA SER A 155 10.44 9.76 14.47
C SER A 155 11.03 10.74 13.45
N ALA A 156 11.54 11.88 13.91
CA ALA A 156 12.23 12.88 13.09
C ALA A 156 13.51 12.32 12.46
N THR A 157 14.30 11.58 13.24
CA THR A 157 15.49 10.88 12.73
C THR A 157 15.12 9.88 11.64
N LEU A 158 14.02 9.15 11.84
CA LEU A 158 13.56 8.15 10.89
C LEU A 158 13.04 8.77 9.59
N VAL A 159 12.22 9.83 9.68
CA VAL A 159 11.65 10.50 8.50
C VAL A 159 12.72 11.22 7.68
N LEU A 160 13.77 11.76 8.32
CA LEU A 160 14.88 12.41 7.61
C LEU A 160 15.54 11.52 6.56
N SER A 161 15.65 10.22 6.88
CA SER A 161 16.35 9.24 6.05
C SER A 161 15.41 8.28 5.31
N CYS A 162 14.08 8.51 5.33
CA CYS A 162 13.11 7.57 4.75
C CYS A 162 13.16 7.49 3.22
N ARG A 163 13.83 8.45 2.56
CA ARG A 163 14.06 8.49 1.11
C ARG A 163 15.48 8.03 0.71
N GLU A 164 16.31 7.64 1.67
CA GLU A 164 17.64 7.08 1.43
C GLU A 164 17.56 5.65 0.90
N LYS A 165 18.53 5.26 0.06
CA LYS A 165 18.68 3.90 -0.48
C LYS A 165 20.02 3.33 -0.06
N ILE A 166 20.10 2.02 0.17
CA ILE A 166 21.32 1.44 0.78
C ILE A 166 22.56 1.56 -0.14
N ASP A 167 22.37 1.74 -1.45
CA ASP A 167 23.41 2.05 -2.44
C ASP A 167 23.77 3.54 -2.56
N GLY A 168 23.11 4.42 -1.80
CA GLY A 168 23.36 5.87 -1.79
C GLY A 168 22.71 6.63 -2.95
N SER A 169 21.87 5.98 -3.75
CA SER A 169 21.10 6.64 -4.82
C SER A 169 19.95 7.52 -4.30
N GLY A 170 19.60 7.38 -3.02
CA GLY A 170 18.54 8.16 -2.37
C GLY A 170 18.94 9.58 -1.97
N TYR A 171 18.13 10.18 -1.11
CA TYR A 171 18.29 11.55 -0.63
C TYR A 171 17.72 11.67 0.80
N PRO A 172 18.04 12.71 1.60
CA PRO A 172 18.83 13.91 1.25
C PRO A 172 20.35 13.75 1.39
N ASN A 173 20.84 12.87 2.27
CA ASN A 173 22.26 12.81 2.62
C ASN A 173 23.07 11.81 1.77
N ARG A 174 22.40 10.97 0.97
CA ARG A 174 23.03 9.90 0.17
C ARG A 174 23.80 8.92 1.04
N SER A 175 23.21 8.59 2.18
CA SER A 175 23.80 7.70 3.17
C SER A 175 23.91 6.28 2.61
N LEU A 176 24.95 5.54 3.00
CA LEU A 176 25.21 4.18 2.52
C LEU A 176 24.90 3.13 3.58
N GLY A 177 24.18 2.08 3.17
CA GLY A 177 23.95 0.86 3.94
C GLY A 177 23.56 1.11 5.40
N ALA A 178 24.39 0.59 6.32
CA ALA A 178 24.15 0.64 7.76
C ALA A 178 24.14 2.06 8.38
N LYS A 179 24.54 3.10 7.63
CA LYS A 179 24.39 4.49 8.09
C LYS A 179 22.94 4.96 8.06
N ILE A 180 22.09 4.33 7.26
CA ILE A 180 20.66 4.61 7.22
C ILE A 180 20.00 3.86 8.38
N PRO A 181 19.27 4.53 9.28
CA PRO A 181 18.54 3.86 10.35
C PRO A 181 17.66 2.74 9.79
N ARG A 182 17.67 1.58 10.46
CA ARG A 182 16.94 0.39 9.96
C ARG A 182 15.44 0.66 9.78
N GLY A 183 14.83 1.46 10.66
CA GLY A 183 13.44 1.91 10.51
C GLY A 183 13.23 2.81 9.29
N SER A 184 14.22 3.63 8.90
CA SER A 184 14.14 4.43 7.67
C SER A 184 14.24 3.59 6.41
N GLN A 185 15.11 2.57 6.39
CA GLN A 185 15.20 1.61 5.27
C GLN A 185 13.87 0.89 5.06
N LEU A 186 13.21 0.53 6.17
CA LEU A 186 11.87 -0.06 6.18
C LEU A 186 10.84 0.89 5.56
N ILE A 187 10.75 2.13 6.05
CA ILE A 187 9.79 3.11 5.54
C ILE A 187 10.04 3.35 4.04
N SER A 188 11.30 3.43 3.61
CA SER A 188 11.69 3.62 2.22
C SER A 188 11.13 2.56 1.28
N ILE A 189 11.16 1.29 1.71
CA ILE A 189 10.60 0.17 0.95
C ILE A 189 9.08 0.31 0.83
N VAL A 190 8.38 0.65 1.91
CA VAL A 190 6.92 0.82 1.88
C VAL A 190 6.54 2.00 0.98
N LEU A 191 7.25 3.13 1.08
CA LEU A 191 7.01 4.31 0.26
C LEU A 191 7.14 4.02 -1.24
N ASP A 192 8.27 3.44 -1.65
CA ASP A 192 8.52 3.13 -3.06
C ASP A 192 7.44 2.21 -3.64
N TYR A 193 7.00 1.21 -2.87
CA TYR A 193 5.94 0.32 -3.30
C TYR A 193 4.66 1.07 -3.66
N TYR A 194 4.22 1.98 -2.78
CA TYR A 194 3.03 2.79 -3.01
C TYR A 194 3.21 3.78 -4.16
N GLU A 195 4.37 4.41 -4.26
CA GLU A 195 4.66 5.33 -5.37
C GLU A 195 4.68 4.62 -6.73
N ILE A 196 5.20 3.39 -6.79
CA ILE A 196 5.12 2.56 -7.99
C ILE A 196 3.66 2.20 -8.30
N LEU A 197 2.89 1.75 -7.30
CA LEU A 197 1.46 1.41 -7.47
C LEU A 197 0.64 2.57 -8.05
N PHE A 198 0.87 3.78 -7.55
CA PHE A 198 0.12 4.96 -7.95
C PHE A 198 0.70 5.69 -9.16
N GLY A 199 1.79 5.19 -9.75
CA GLY A 199 2.34 5.71 -11.00
C GLY A 199 3.23 6.95 -10.84
N TYR A 200 3.67 7.29 -9.62
CA TYR A 200 4.53 8.46 -9.38
C TYR A 200 5.89 8.38 -10.11
N TYR A 201 6.31 7.16 -10.51
CA TYR A 201 7.52 6.94 -11.30
C TYR A 201 7.28 6.71 -12.80
N ARG A 202 6.05 6.41 -13.23
CA ARG A 202 5.78 5.90 -14.59
C ARG A 202 4.48 6.40 -15.26
N LEU A 203 3.81 7.42 -14.70
CA LEU A 203 2.47 7.92 -15.06
C LEU A 203 1.33 6.90 -14.87
N GLU A 204 1.56 5.64 -15.22
CA GLU A 204 0.54 4.59 -15.15
C GLU A 204 0.56 3.87 -13.81
N LYS A 205 -0.64 3.72 -13.23
CA LYS A 205 -0.86 2.87 -12.06
C LYS A 205 -0.62 1.41 -12.45
N VAL A 206 0.14 0.69 -11.63
CA VAL A 206 0.42 -0.74 -11.88
C VAL A 206 -0.21 -1.62 -10.81
N PRO A 207 -0.57 -2.87 -11.12
CA PRO A 207 -1.07 -3.81 -10.12
C PRO A 207 0.03 -4.21 -9.11
N PRO A 208 -0.34 -4.66 -7.90
CA PRO A 208 0.57 -5.13 -6.84
C PRO A 208 1.68 -6.07 -7.30
N GLU A 209 1.36 -7.03 -8.17
CA GLU A 209 2.34 -7.98 -8.71
C GLU A 209 3.43 -7.28 -9.54
N GLN A 210 3.04 -6.29 -10.35
CA GLN A 210 4.00 -5.54 -11.16
C GLN A 210 4.86 -4.62 -10.30
N ALA A 211 4.28 -3.99 -9.27
CA ALA A 211 5.04 -3.20 -8.29
C ALA A 211 6.07 -4.07 -7.56
N ALA A 212 5.65 -5.23 -7.06
CA ALA A 212 6.54 -6.20 -6.41
C ALA A 212 7.67 -6.67 -7.34
N ASN A 213 7.35 -6.99 -8.60
CA ASN A 213 8.35 -7.39 -9.60
C ASN A 213 9.34 -6.26 -9.92
N HIS A 214 8.90 -5.00 -9.92
CA HIS A 214 9.79 -3.87 -10.10
C HIS A 214 10.77 -3.73 -8.93
N MET A 215 10.26 -3.76 -7.69
CA MET A 215 11.10 -3.61 -6.50
C MET A 215 12.13 -4.73 -6.34
N ARG A 216 11.81 -5.97 -6.76
CA ARG A 216 12.76 -7.10 -6.76
C ARG A 216 14.04 -6.81 -7.54
N LYS A 217 14.00 -5.91 -8.53
CA LYS A 217 15.20 -5.49 -9.30
C LYS A 217 16.17 -4.65 -8.46
N GLY A 218 15.69 -3.99 -7.40
CA GLY A 218 16.49 -3.20 -6.46
C GLY A 218 16.95 -3.97 -5.22
N ARG A 219 16.69 -5.29 -5.15
CA ARG A 219 17.09 -6.15 -4.03
C ARG A 219 18.62 -6.20 -3.94
N ASP A 220 19.16 -6.00 -2.74
CA ASP A 220 20.60 -5.91 -2.46
C ASP A 220 21.34 -4.70 -3.08
N SER A 221 20.63 -3.80 -3.76
CA SER A 221 21.16 -2.53 -4.27
C SER A 221 20.47 -1.34 -3.62
N ALA A 222 19.24 -1.03 -4.01
CA ALA A 222 18.47 0.05 -3.41
C ALA A 222 17.90 -0.35 -2.04
N TYR A 223 17.64 -1.65 -1.83
CA TYR A 223 16.91 -2.18 -0.68
C TYR A 223 17.66 -3.29 0.05
N ASP A 224 17.56 -3.28 1.39
CA ASP A 224 17.98 -4.41 2.20
C ASP A 224 17.09 -5.62 1.90
N ARG A 225 17.73 -6.74 1.55
CA ARG A 225 17.06 -7.99 1.18
C ARG A 225 16.13 -8.50 2.27
N SER A 226 16.55 -8.48 3.53
CA SER A 226 15.76 -9.06 4.63
C SER A 226 14.47 -8.29 4.87
N ILE A 227 14.51 -6.97 4.70
CA ILE A 227 13.35 -6.09 4.85
C ILE A 227 12.44 -6.20 3.62
N LEU A 228 13.00 -6.13 2.41
CA LEU A 228 12.23 -6.17 1.17
C LEU A 228 11.48 -7.50 1.03
N ASP A 229 12.16 -8.63 1.22
CA ASP A 229 11.54 -9.94 1.08
C ASP A 229 10.36 -10.08 2.04
N LYS A 230 10.52 -9.63 3.28
CA LYS A 230 9.45 -9.71 4.30
C LYS A 230 8.27 -8.82 3.95
N PHE A 231 8.52 -7.60 3.47
CA PHE A 231 7.47 -6.71 2.99
C PHE A 231 6.69 -7.30 1.81
N LEU A 232 7.37 -7.86 0.81
CA LEU A 232 6.71 -8.46 -0.35
C LEU A 232 5.86 -9.68 0.03
N VAL A 233 6.25 -10.45 1.05
CA VAL A 233 5.40 -11.51 1.60
C VAL A 233 4.11 -10.93 2.21
N ILE A 234 4.22 -9.88 3.03
CA ILE A 234 3.06 -9.19 3.63
C ILE A 234 2.10 -8.72 2.53
N MET A 235 2.60 -8.02 1.51
CA MET A 235 1.77 -7.53 0.40
C MET A 235 1.12 -8.65 -0.42
N ALA A 236 1.85 -9.74 -0.66
CA ALA A 236 1.30 -10.90 -1.38
C ALA A 236 0.16 -11.58 -0.58
N CYS A 237 0.29 -11.65 0.75
CA CYS A 237 -0.75 -12.15 1.64
C CYS A 237 -2.01 -11.29 1.58
N GLU A 238 -1.89 -9.97 1.68
CA GLU A 238 -3.02 -9.04 1.61
C GLU A 238 -3.71 -9.02 0.25
N TYR A 239 -2.94 -8.98 -0.85
CA TYR A 239 -3.51 -9.00 -2.20
C TYR A 239 -4.27 -10.31 -2.47
N ASN A 240 -3.75 -11.43 -1.99
CA ASN A 240 -4.45 -12.72 -2.08
C ASN A 240 -5.74 -12.75 -1.24
N GLN A 241 -5.80 -12.07 -0.09
CA GLN A 241 -7.05 -11.93 0.66
C GLN A 241 -8.07 -11.07 -0.09
N ALA A 242 -7.67 -9.89 -0.54
CA ALA A 242 -8.54 -8.96 -1.26
C ALA A 242 -9.12 -9.62 -2.51
N SER A 243 -8.27 -10.23 -3.35
CA SER A 243 -8.71 -10.98 -4.54
C SER A 243 -9.52 -12.25 -4.24
N ARG A 244 -9.56 -12.73 -2.99
CA ARG A 244 -10.44 -13.83 -2.53
C ARG A 244 -11.76 -13.34 -1.95
N LEU A 245 -11.83 -12.09 -1.48
CA LEU A 245 -13.05 -11.49 -0.92
C LEU A 245 -13.81 -10.66 -1.94
N GLU A 246 -13.17 -10.23 -3.02
CA GLU A 246 -13.81 -9.39 -4.02
C GLU A 246 -13.51 -9.81 -5.48
N VAL A 247 -14.44 -9.51 -6.38
CA VAL A 247 -14.28 -9.59 -7.83
C VAL A 247 -14.33 -8.18 -8.38
N LYS A 248 -13.34 -7.84 -9.21
CA LYS A 248 -13.39 -6.67 -10.05
C LYS A 248 -14.40 -6.90 -11.18
N CYS A 249 -15.44 -6.08 -11.26
CA CYS A 249 -16.48 -6.12 -12.27
C CYS A 249 -16.54 -4.79 -13.05
N ARG A 250 -17.02 -4.83 -14.29
CA ARG A 250 -17.49 -3.63 -15.00
C ARG A 250 -18.96 -3.37 -14.69
N ALA A 251 -19.49 -2.16 -14.93
CA ALA A 251 -20.89 -1.87 -14.61
C ALA A 251 -21.88 -2.78 -15.36
N ASN A 252 -21.50 -3.23 -16.56
CA ASN A 252 -22.29 -4.18 -17.37
C ASN A 252 -22.31 -5.63 -16.81
N MET A 253 -21.45 -5.97 -15.85
CA MET A 253 -21.42 -7.28 -15.19
C MET A 253 -22.14 -7.26 -13.84
N LEU A 254 -22.64 -6.11 -13.40
CA LEU A 254 -23.35 -5.97 -12.13
C LEU A 254 -24.75 -6.57 -12.22
N LYS A 255 -25.19 -7.17 -11.10
CA LYS A 255 -26.56 -7.65 -10.91
C LYS A 255 -27.14 -7.05 -9.64
N PRO A 256 -28.47 -6.89 -9.56
CA PRO A 256 -29.13 -6.58 -8.30
C PRO A 256 -28.69 -7.54 -7.19
N ASP A 257 -28.63 -7.03 -5.96
CA ASP A 257 -28.25 -7.76 -4.75
C ASP A 257 -26.75 -8.07 -4.58
N MET A 258 -25.91 -7.70 -5.54
CA MET A 258 -24.45 -7.66 -5.34
C MET A 258 -24.07 -6.57 -4.33
N VAL A 259 -23.02 -6.80 -3.53
CA VAL A 259 -22.56 -5.86 -2.50
C VAL A 259 -21.19 -5.31 -2.87
N LEU A 260 -21.03 -3.98 -2.80
CA LEU A 260 -19.73 -3.34 -2.99
C LEU A 260 -18.76 -3.73 -1.86
N SER A 261 -17.59 -4.26 -2.23
CA SER A 261 -16.52 -4.54 -1.28
C SER A 261 -15.69 -3.31 -0.92
N ARG A 262 -15.78 -2.25 -1.72
CA ARG A 262 -15.09 -0.95 -1.53
C ARG A 262 -16.03 0.18 -1.92
N SER A 263 -15.87 1.35 -1.29
CA SER A 263 -16.57 2.56 -1.71
C SER A 263 -16.22 2.90 -3.16
N LEU A 264 -17.24 3.17 -3.97
CA LEU A 264 -17.09 3.64 -5.33
C LEU A 264 -16.95 5.16 -5.33
N THR A 265 -15.84 5.67 -5.84
CA THR A 265 -15.55 7.12 -5.91
C THR A 265 -15.50 7.61 -7.34
N SER A 266 -15.92 8.84 -7.57
CA SER A 266 -15.69 9.54 -8.84
C SER A 266 -14.20 9.87 -9.01
N VAL A 267 -13.79 10.24 -10.23
CA VAL A 267 -12.42 10.71 -10.52
C VAL A 267 -12.06 11.95 -9.70
N GLY A 268 -13.05 12.77 -9.33
CA GLY A 268 -12.89 13.93 -8.45
C GLY A 268 -12.86 13.60 -6.95
N GLY A 269 -12.86 12.31 -6.56
CA GLY A 269 -12.75 11.86 -5.18
C GLY A 269 -14.07 11.82 -4.39
N SER A 270 -15.19 12.25 -4.97
CA SER A 270 -16.50 12.16 -4.32
C SER A 270 -16.99 10.71 -4.26
N VAL A 271 -17.43 10.25 -3.09
CA VAL A 271 -18.02 8.92 -2.93
C VAL A 271 -19.38 8.88 -3.63
N LEU A 272 -19.51 8.03 -4.64
CA LEU A 272 -20.75 7.78 -5.38
C LEU A 272 -21.63 6.76 -4.66
N LEU A 273 -21.02 5.66 -4.22
CA LEU A 273 -21.67 4.62 -3.42
C LEU A 273 -20.71 4.15 -2.32
N PRO A 274 -21.16 4.01 -1.07
CA PRO A 274 -20.29 3.58 0.02
C PRO A 274 -19.96 2.08 -0.07
N GLN A 275 -18.91 1.66 0.65
CA GLN A 275 -18.64 0.24 0.92
C GLN A 275 -19.84 -0.41 1.62
N GLU A 276 -20.04 -1.73 1.42
CA GLU A 276 -21.19 -2.50 1.92
C GLU A 276 -22.54 -2.12 1.27
N HIS A 277 -22.53 -1.23 0.28
CA HIS A 277 -23.75 -0.83 -0.40
C HIS A 277 -24.30 -2.00 -1.26
N LEU A 278 -25.57 -2.32 -1.04
CA LEU A 278 -26.32 -3.29 -1.83
C LEU A 278 -26.76 -2.65 -3.14
N LEU A 279 -26.33 -3.21 -4.28
CA LEU A 279 -26.64 -2.66 -5.59
C LEU A 279 -28.09 -2.94 -5.96
N THR A 280 -28.87 -1.86 -6.12
CA THR A 280 -30.21 -1.93 -6.71
C THR A 280 -30.14 -1.86 -8.24
N LYS A 281 -31.23 -2.23 -8.90
CA LYS A 281 -31.36 -2.07 -10.36
C LYS A 281 -31.14 -0.62 -10.81
N GLU A 282 -31.66 0.34 -10.06
CA GLU A 282 -31.49 1.77 -10.32
C GLU A 282 -30.03 2.21 -10.16
N ASN A 283 -29.32 1.72 -9.13
CA ASN A 283 -27.89 2.01 -8.97
C ASN A 283 -27.09 1.50 -10.17
N ILE A 284 -27.39 0.29 -10.66
CA ILE A 284 -26.68 -0.33 -11.78
C ILE A 284 -26.92 0.43 -13.07
N GLU A 285 -28.16 0.79 -13.38
CA GLU A 285 -28.51 1.57 -14.59
C GLU A 285 -27.82 2.93 -14.60
N ASN A 286 -27.74 3.60 -13.44
CA ASN A 286 -27.03 4.88 -13.32
C ASN A 286 -25.52 4.71 -13.51
N LEU A 287 -24.91 3.66 -12.94
CA LEU A 287 -23.49 3.37 -13.14
C LEU A 287 -23.14 3.03 -14.59
N GLN A 288 -24.01 2.28 -15.27
CA GLN A 288 -23.85 1.95 -16.69
C GLN A 288 -23.92 3.20 -17.57
N LYS A 289 -24.90 4.09 -17.33
CA LYS A 289 -24.98 5.37 -18.06
C LYS A 289 -23.75 6.22 -17.86
N ILE A 290 -23.24 6.33 -16.62
CA ILE A 290 -22.04 7.12 -16.37
C ILE A 290 -20.82 6.49 -17.07
N GLU A 291 -20.69 5.16 -17.07
CA GLU A 291 -19.60 4.46 -17.79
C GLU A 291 -19.72 4.58 -19.32
N GLU A 292 -20.93 4.75 -19.87
CA GLU A 292 -21.17 5.00 -21.30
C GLU A 292 -20.91 6.47 -21.72
N GLU A 293 -21.20 7.43 -20.83
CA GLU A 293 -21.03 8.86 -21.08
C GLU A 293 -19.60 9.37 -20.76
N SER A 294 -18.80 8.59 -20.04
CA SER A 294 -17.43 8.94 -19.66
C SER A 294 -16.38 8.07 -20.36
N VAL A 295 -15.22 8.66 -20.65
CA VAL A 295 -14.07 7.94 -21.26
C VAL A 295 -13.36 7.04 -20.23
N ASP A 296 -13.66 7.24 -18.93
CA ASP A 296 -12.99 6.57 -17.81
C ASP A 296 -13.86 5.45 -17.21
N SER A 297 -13.36 4.21 -17.24
CA SER A 297 -14.04 3.07 -16.63
C SER A 297 -13.90 3.06 -15.11
N PHE A 298 -15.01 2.88 -14.38
CA PHE A 298 -14.97 2.66 -12.95
C PHE A 298 -14.26 1.34 -12.58
N LEU A 299 -13.47 1.38 -11.50
CA LEU A 299 -12.99 0.17 -10.85
C LEU A 299 -14.02 -0.27 -9.80
N ILE A 300 -14.97 -1.12 -10.19
CA ILE A 300 -16.01 -1.62 -9.28
C ILE A 300 -15.56 -2.97 -8.69
N PHE A 301 -15.60 -3.09 -7.36
CA PHE A 301 -15.22 -4.30 -6.64
C PHE A 301 -16.43 -4.84 -5.85
N ILE A 302 -16.77 -6.11 -6.09
CA ILE A 302 -17.96 -6.79 -5.55
C ILE A 302 -17.53 -7.92 -4.62
N LYS A 303 -18.20 -8.05 -3.48
CA LYS A 303 -17.98 -9.16 -2.54
C LYS A 303 -18.24 -10.53 -3.16
N LYS A 304 -17.26 -11.44 -3.08
CA LYS A 304 -17.32 -12.80 -3.67
C LYS A 304 -18.37 -13.70 -3.04
N ASP A 305 -18.70 -13.51 -1.77
CA ASP A 305 -19.73 -14.26 -1.04
C ASP A 305 -21.17 -13.82 -1.40
N LYS A 306 -21.31 -12.81 -2.27
CA LYS A 306 -22.58 -12.23 -2.73
C LYS A 306 -22.71 -12.20 -4.26
N LEU A 307 -21.93 -13.04 -4.96
CA LEU A 307 -22.00 -13.25 -6.41
C LEU A 307 -22.95 -14.38 -6.80
#